data_AF-A0A525IM21-F1
#
_entry.id   AF-A0A525IM21-F1
#
_cell.length_a   1.000
_cell.length_b   1.000
_cell.length_c   1.000
_cell.angle_alpha   90.00
_cell.angle_beta   90.00
_cell.angle_gamma   90.00
#
_symmetry.space_group_name_H-M   'P 1'
#
loop_
_entity.id
_entity.type
_entity.pdbx_description
1 polymer ?
#
loop_
_entity_poly.entity_id
_entity_poly.type
_entity_poly.pdbx_seq_one_letter_code
_entity_poly.pdbx_strand_id
1 'polypeptide(L)'
;MFHVHALKAPTPFLFFTGKGGVGKTSLACATAIGLADRGLRVLLVSTDPASNLDEMLEVALSDSPTPVPNVAGLSAMNIDPEAAAESYRTRVLEQLGPEVTAGERSTVREQLSGACTTEIAAFDEFVGLLDGDMAGFDHIIFDTAPTGHTLRLLSLPKAWTGFLKDNDRGASCLGPHSGLKMQEDRFRKALEALGDSERTTIILVTRADRGAIREAARTAGELDALNLSNQVLVVNGRFHAMDPTDVVAVALERDQDEALAAMPASLTKLPRDEIPLLGFDTVGLTALRALLSPSNPPPIAASEQAAAPVDLPGLNRLVDEIAQGNRGLVMVMGKGGVGKTTIAAAIAVGLAKRGHAVHLSTTDPAAHVAFVVDGAMPGLTVDRIDPAVETERYVAKILATRRAELDEQGMALLREDLASPCTEEVAVFHAFSHIVAEARAAFVVLDTAPTGHTLLLLDATGAYHRQMTRQLEPSGPGRIITPLMRLQDPAYTRVILVTLPETTPVSEAAALQADLRRAGIEPFGWVINKSLAASGTHDPLLRLRLVRERTQIARVQNELAKRAFMIGWRSKPPIGVGELQTLS
;
A
#
# COMPACT_ATOMS: atom_id res chain seq x y z
N MET A 1 -25.90 -7.83 18.80
CA MET A 1 -25.63 -7.99 17.36
C MET A 1 -25.26 -6.60 16.85
N PHE A 2 -24.06 -6.42 16.29
CA PHE A 2 -23.67 -5.09 15.78
C PHE A 2 -24.59 -4.70 14.63
N HIS A 3 -25.05 -3.45 14.63
CA HIS A 3 -25.94 -2.92 13.61
C HIS A 3 -25.16 -2.53 12.34
N VAL A 4 -24.44 -3.47 11.73
CA VAL A 4 -23.66 -3.17 10.52
C VAL A 4 -24.62 -2.84 9.38
N HIS A 5 -24.53 -1.61 8.84
CA HIS A 5 -25.36 -1.09 7.77
C HIS A 5 -25.32 -1.99 6.54
N ALA A 6 -24.14 -2.54 6.22
CA ALA A 6 -23.92 -3.50 5.13
C ALA A 6 -24.80 -4.77 5.24
N LEU A 7 -25.38 -5.07 6.40
CA LEU A 7 -26.25 -6.22 6.60
C LEU A 7 -27.75 -5.87 6.56
N LYS A 8 -28.17 -4.60 6.57
CA LYS A 8 -29.61 -4.26 6.66
C LYS A 8 -30.30 -4.32 5.30
N ALA A 9 -29.65 -3.75 4.28
CA ALA A 9 -30.12 -3.73 2.90
C ALA A 9 -28.90 -3.83 1.98
N PRO A 10 -28.24 -5.00 1.92
CA PRO A 10 -27.06 -5.18 1.09
C PRO A 10 -27.42 -4.99 -0.38
N THR A 11 -26.63 -4.18 -1.09
CA THR A 11 -26.67 -4.13 -2.54
C THR A 11 -26.08 -5.41 -3.14
N PRO A 12 -26.38 -5.75 -4.40
CA PRO A 12 -25.76 -6.88 -5.10
C PRO A 12 -24.23 -6.92 -5.01
N PHE A 13 -23.56 -5.76 -5.11
CA PHE A 13 -22.11 -5.66 -4.98
C PHE A 13 -21.72 -4.87 -3.73
N LEU A 14 -20.76 -5.40 -2.98
CA LEU A 14 -20.20 -4.77 -1.77
C LEU A 14 -18.68 -4.68 -1.89
N PHE A 15 -18.12 -3.50 -1.66
CA PHE A 15 -16.68 -3.25 -1.78
C PHE A 15 -16.10 -2.82 -0.46
N PHE A 16 -15.11 -3.55 0.04
CA PHE A 16 -14.34 -3.10 1.20
C PHE A 16 -13.10 -2.36 0.72
N THR A 17 -12.92 -1.12 1.16
CA THR A 17 -11.75 -0.32 0.83
C THR A 17 -11.21 0.38 2.05
N GLY A 18 -9.92 0.72 2.01
CA GLY A 18 -9.21 1.26 3.15
C GLY A 18 -7.76 0.79 3.19
N LYS A 19 -7.00 1.48 4.02
CA LYS A 19 -5.57 1.26 4.21
C LYS A 19 -5.24 -0.19 4.63
N GLY A 20 -4.04 -0.68 4.34
CA GLY A 20 -3.57 -2.00 4.81
C GLY A 20 -3.69 -2.15 6.34
N GLY A 21 -4.12 -3.32 6.80
CA GLY A 21 -4.23 -3.65 8.24
C GLY A 21 -5.41 -3.06 9.01
N VAL A 22 -6.33 -2.32 8.36
CA VAL A 22 -7.54 -1.77 9.03
C VAL A 22 -8.64 -2.82 9.28
N GLY A 23 -8.49 -4.03 8.73
CA GLY A 23 -9.43 -5.14 8.92
C GLY A 23 -10.47 -5.33 7.81
N LYS A 24 -10.16 -4.92 6.57
CA LYS A 24 -11.03 -5.08 5.39
C LYS A 24 -11.46 -6.54 5.19
N THR A 25 -10.49 -7.44 5.02
CA THR A 25 -10.72 -8.87 4.79
C THR A 25 -11.51 -9.51 5.94
N SER A 26 -11.18 -9.19 7.20
CA SER A 26 -11.95 -9.66 8.36
C SER A 26 -13.41 -9.23 8.31
N LEU A 27 -13.69 -7.97 7.97
CA LEU A 27 -15.05 -7.45 7.88
C LEU A 27 -15.78 -8.00 6.65
N ALA A 28 -15.09 -8.17 5.52
CA ALA A 28 -15.64 -8.77 4.31
C ALA A 28 -16.04 -10.23 4.57
N CYS A 29 -15.16 -11.04 5.15
CA CYS A 29 -15.45 -12.42 5.57
C CYS A 29 -16.62 -12.49 6.54
N ALA A 30 -16.60 -11.66 7.59
CA ALA A 30 -17.66 -11.66 8.59
C ALA A 30 -19.01 -11.27 7.95
N THR A 31 -19.01 -10.27 7.07
CA THR A 31 -20.21 -9.83 6.33
C THR A 31 -20.72 -10.95 5.42
N ALA A 32 -19.82 -11.62 4.68
CA ALA A 32 -20.17 -12.73 3.81
C ALA A 32 -20.82 -13.89 4.57
N ILE A 33 -20.23 -14.28 5.70
CA ILE A 33 -20.78 -15.30 6.60
C ILE A 33 -22.13 -14.84 7.17
N GLY A 34 -22.24 -13.58 7.60
CA GLY A 34 -23.47 -13.03 8.16
C GLY A 34 -24.63 -12.96 7.16
N LEU A 35 -24.36 -12.79 5.87
CA LEU A 35 -25.35 -12.87 4.80
C LEU A 35 -25.69 -14.32 4.45
N ALA A 36 -24.70 -15.21 4.37
CA ALA A 36 -24.90 -16.63 4.12
C ALA A 36 -25.70 -17.32 5.25
N ASP A 37 -25.42 -16.98 6.51
CA ASP A 37 -26.18 -17.46 7.69
C ASP A 37 -27.66 -17.00 7.66
N ARG A 38 -28.03 -16.03 6.80
CA ARG A 38 -29.42 -15.63 6.53
C ARG A 38 -30.05 -16.35 5.33
N GLY A 39 -29.35 -17.31 4.75
CA GLY A 39 -29.82 -18.11 3.60
C GLY A 39 -29.55 -17.46 2.23
N LEU A 40 -28.73 -16.42 2.16
CA LEU A 40 -28.35 -15.77 0.90
C LEU A 40 -27.15 -16.50 0.27
N ARG A 41 -27.11 -16.50 -1.07
CA ARG A 41 -25.98 -17.01 -1.85
C ARG A 41 -24.97 -15.90 -2.04
N VAL A 42 -23.77 -16.09 -1.51
CA VAL A 42 -22.73 -15.05 -1.46
C VAL A 42 -21.45 -15.56 -2.12
N LEU A 43 -20.85 -14.73 -2.95
CA LEU A 43 -19.49 -14.93 -3.45
C LEU A 43 -18.56 -13.89 -2.80
N LEU A 44 -17.52 -14.35 -2.12
CA LEU A 44 -16.46 -13.50 -1.58
C LEU A 44 -15.24 -13.56 -2.50
N VAL A 45 -14.76 -12.41 -2.95
CA VAL A 45 -13.68 -12.27 -3.91
C VAL A 45 -12.56 -11.47 -3.26
N SER A 46 -11.34 -11.99 -3.33
CA SER A 46 -10.14 -11.24 -3.00
C SER A 46 -9.31 -10.99 -4.25
N THR A 47 -8.74 -9.79 -4.34
CA THR A 47 -7.76 -9.40 -5.36
C THR A 47 -6.48 -8.86 -4.72
N ASP A 48 -6.34 -8.99 -3.39
CA ASP A 48 -5.15 -8.53 -2.68
C ASP A 48 -4.06 -9.60 -2.85
N PRO A 49 -2.90 -9.29 -3.45
CA PRO A 49 -1.81 -10.26 -3.59
C PRO A 49 -1.27 -10.73 -2.23
N ALA A 50 -1.51 -9.96 -1.15
CA ALA A 50 -1.18 -10.34 0.22
C ALA A 50 -2.40 -10.85 1.00
N SER A 51 -3.49 -11.22 0.32
CA SER A 51 -4.69 -11.75 0.95
C SER A 51 -4.39 -12.99 1.77
N ASN A 52 -4.91 -13.02 2.98
CA ASN A 52 -4.90 -14.18 3.86
C ASN A 52 -6.27 -14.87 3.90
N LEU A 53 -7.09 -14.69 2.85
CA LEU A 53 -8.46 -15.18 2.79
C LEU A 53 -8.53 -16.71 3.01
N ASP A 54 -7.64 -17.46 2.38
CA ASP A 54 -7.50 -18.91 2.51
C ASP A 54 -7.29 -19.34 3.97
N GLU A 55 -6.41 -18.64 4.69
CA GLU A 55 -6.14 -18.89 6.12
C GLU A 55 -7.35 -18.51 6.98
N MET A 56 -8.00 -17.39 6.67
CA MET A 56 -9.16 -16.91 7.42
C MET A 56 -10.38 -17.83 7.29
N LEU A 57 -10.59 -18.42 6.12
CA LEU A 57 -11.70 -19.32 5.81
C LEU A 57 -11.33 -20.80 5.98
N GLU A 58 -10.07 -21.12 6.28
CA GLU A 58 -9.53 -22.48 6.41
C GLU A 58 -9.79 -23.36 5.16
N VAL A 59 -9.67 -22.75 3.97
CA VAL A 59 -9.90 -23.41 2.68
C VAL A 59 -8.89 -22.90 1.66
N ALA A 60 -8.32 -23.81 0.86
CA ALA A 60 -7.47 -23.42 -0.26
C ALA A 60 -8.34 -22.85 -1.38
N LEU A 61 -8.10 -21.61 -1.77
CA LEU A 61 -8.87 -20.92 -2.80
C LEU A 61 -8.17 -20.98 -4.15
N SER A 62 -8.95 -20.76 -5.21
CA SER A 62 -8.47 -20.63 -6.58
C SER A 62 -9.11 -19.42 -7.24
N ASP A 63 -8.80 -19.19 -8.51
CA ASP A 63 -9.45 -18.23 -9.39
C ASP A 63 -10.90 -18.62 -9.77
N SER A 64 -11.42 -19.73 -9.22
CA SER A 64 -12.78 -20.19 -9.42
C SER A 64 -13.58 -20.21 -8.10
N PRO A 65 -14.90 -19.90 -8.13
CA PRO A 65 -15.77 -19.95 -6.96
C PRO A 65 -15.70 -21.30 -6.25
N THR A 66 -15.14 -21.31 -5.05
CA THR A 66 -14.93 -22.50 -4.21
C THR A 66 -15.86 -22.44 -3.00
N PRO A 67 -16.70 -23.46 -2.75
CA PRO A 67 -17.58 -23.48 -1.58
C PRO A 67 -16.80 -23.43 -0.26
N VAL A 68 -17.21 -22.55 0.65
CA VAL A 68 -16.58 -22.44 1.97
C VAL A 68 -17.14 -23.53 2.90
N PRO A 69 -16.28 -24.38 3.51
CA PRO A 69 -16.74 -25.42 4.43
C PRO A 69 -17.53 -24.83 5.60
N ASN A 70 -18.57 -25.53 6.06
CA ASN A 70 -19.36 -25.15 7.25
C ASN A 70 -20.08 -23.78 7.18
N VAL A 71 -20.21 -23.19 5.99
CA VAL A 71 -21.00 -21.98 5.72
C VAL A 71 -21.84 -22.21 4.45
N ALA A 72 -23.06 -22.71 4.63
CA ALA A 72 -23.95 -22.98 3.50
C ALA A 72 -24.28 -21.69 2.74
N GLY A 73 -24.21 -21.72 1.41
CA GLY A 73 -24.49 -20.56 0.56
C GLY A 73 -23.30 -19.62 0.33
N LEU A 74 -22.15 -19.82 1.00
CA LEU A 74 -20.95 -19.03 0.78
C LEU A 74 -19.96 -19.75 -0.15
N SER A 75 -19.56 -19.06 -1.22
CA SER A 75 -18.39 -19.42 -2.03
C SER A 75 -17.35 -18.31 -1.91
N ALA A 76 -16.07 -18.66 -2.07
CA ALA A 76 -14.97 -17.72 -2.09
C ALA A 76 -14.03 -18.01 -3.25
N MET A 77 -13.35 -16.98 -3.73
CA MET A 77 -12.29 -17.09 -4.75
C MET A 77 -11.21 -16.04 -4.51
N ASN A 78 -10.00 -16.36 -4.96
CA ASN A 78 -8.85 -15.50 -4.84
C ASN A 78 -8.27 -15.27 -6.24
N ILE A 79 -8.23 -14.01 -6.66
CA ILE A 79 -7.70 -13.59 -7.96
C ILE A 79 -6.26 -13.17 -7.71
N ASP A 80 -5.32 -14.02 -8.14
CA ASP A 80 -3.90 -13.68 -8.12
C ASP A 80 -3.61 -12.63 -9.22
N PRO A 81 -3.21 -11.40 -8.85
CA PRO A 81 -2.92 -10.34 -9.82
C PRO A 81 -1.74 -10.68 -10.75
N GLU A 82 -0.73 -11.41 -10.27
CA GLU A 82 0.42 -11.82 -11.09
C GLU A 82 -0.05 -12.86 -12.13
N ALA A 83 -0.84 -13.85 -11.72
CA ALA A 83 -1.42 -14.84 -12.63
C ALA A 83 -2.40 -14.20 -13.65
N ALA A 84 -3.18 -13.20 -13.22
CA ALA A 84 -4.05 -12.43 -14.10
C ALA A 84 -3.23 -11.63 -15.12
N ALA A 85 -2.15 -10.98 -14.70
CA ALA A 85 -1.24 -10.26 -15.58
C ALA A 85 -0.56 -11.18 -16.61
N GLU A 86 -0.12 -12.36 -16.19
CA GLU A 86 0.44 -13.39 -17.07
C GLU A 86 -0.56 -13.87 -18.11
N SER A 87 -1.80 -14.12 -17.67
CA SER A 87 -2.89 -14.54 -18.54
C SER A 87 -3.23 -13.44 -19.56
N TYR A 88 -3.36 -12.20 -19.10
CA TYR A 88 -3.57 -11.02 -19.94
C TYR A 88 -2.45 -10.86 -20.97
N ARG A 89 -1.18 -10.95 -20.54
CA ARG A 89 -0.01 -10.86 -21.40
C ARG A 89 0.01 -11.96 -22.45
N THR A 90 -0.35 -13.18 -22.07
CA THR A 90 -0.44 -14.31 -22.99
C THR A 90 -1.51 -14.06 -24.05
N ARG A 91 -2.72 -13.61 -23.65
CA ARG A 91 -3.80 -13.25 -24.58
C ARG A 91 -3.37 -12.18 -25.59
N VAL A 92 -2.68 -11.13 -25.13
CA VAL A 92 -2.20 -10.06 -26.02
C VAL A 92 -1.14 -10.58 -26.99
N LEU A 93 -0.20 -11.41 -26.52
CA LEU A 93 0.84 -12.00 -27.37
C LEU A 93 0.29 -13.00 -28.41
N GLU A 94 -0.78 -13.72 -28.07
CA GLU A 94 -1.48 -14.64 -28.99
C GLU A 94 -2.22 -13.90 -30.11
N GLN A 95 -2.71 -12.68 -29.83
CA GLN A 95 -3.35 -11.83 -30.83
C GLN A 95 -2.34 -11.17 -31.80
N LEU A 96 -1.03 -11.24 -31.51
CA LEU A 96 0.00 -10.81 -32.44
C LEU A 96 0.07 -11.80 -33.61
N GLY A 97 -0.23 -11.30 -34.81
CA GLY A 97 -0.21 -12.09 -36.04
C GLY A 97 1.13 -12.81 -36.30
N PRO A 98 1.14 -13.81 -37.19
CA PRO A 98 2.32 -14.63 -37.47
C PRO A 98 3.48 -13.84 -38.10
N GLU A 99 3.22 -12.62 -38.58
CA GLU A 99 4.18 -11.71 -39.20
C GLU A 99 5.18 -11.08 -38.19
N VAL A 100 4.89 -11.13 -36.89
CA VAL A 100 5.68 -10.44 -35.85
C VAL A 100 6.92 -11.24 -35.48
N THR A 101 8.10 -10.61 -35.53
CA THR A 101 9.37 -11.27 -35.23
C THR A 101 9.49 -11.65 -33.74
N ALA A 102 10.39 -12.59 -33.43
CA ALA A 102 10.67 -12.99 -32.05
C ALA A 102 11.20 -11.82 -31.19
N GLY A 103 11.95 -10.88 -31.79
CA GLY A 103 12.47 -9.69 -31.10
C GLY A 103 11.37 -8.69 -30.76
N GLU A 104 10.42 -8.47 -31.68
CA GLU A 104 9.25 -7.61 -31.43
C GLU A 104 8.33 -8.23 -30.38
N ARG A 105 8.06 -9.55 -30.45
CA ARG A 105 7.29 -10.27 -29.42
C ARG A 105 7.90 -10.14 -28.03
N SER A 106 9.23 -10.23 -27.93
CA SER A 106 9.96 -10.03 -26.67
C SER A 106 9.81 -8.59 -26.13
N THR A 107 9.84 -7.60 -27.03
CA THR A 107 9.66 -6.19 -26.67
C THR A 107 8.26 -5.91 -26.14
N VAL A 108 7.22 -6.44 -26.79
CA VAL A 108 5.83 -6.31 -26.33
C VAL A 108 5.64 -7.01 -24.97
N ARG A 109 6.21 -8.21 -24.80
CA ARG A 109 6.16 -8.93 -23.52
C ARG A 109 6.75 -8.10 -22.38
N GLU A 110 7.89 -7.46 -22.61
CA GLU A 110 8.55 -6.61 -21.61
C GLU A 110 7.69 -5.38 -21.26
N GLN A 111 7.07 -4.73 -22.26
CA GLN A 111 6.17 -3.58 -22.03
C GLN A 111 4.96 -3.94 -21.16
N LEU A 112 4.48 -5.18 -21.26
CA LEU A 112 3.36 -5.73 -20.48
C LEU A 112 3.78 -6.32 -19.12
N SER A 113 5.02 -6.11 -18.69
CA SER A 113 5.54 -6.70 -17.43
C SER A 113 5.63 -5.68 -16.28
N GLY A 114 5.17 -4.45 -16.49
CA GLY A 114 5.14 -3.42 -15.44
C GLY A 114 3.90 -3.52 -14.54
N ALA A 115 3.98 -2.97 -13.33
CA ALA A 115 2.89 -3.04 -12.35
C ALA A 115 1.57 -2.38 -12.82
N CYS A 116 1.62 -1.41 -13.74
CA CYS A 116 0.39 -0.91 -14.40
C CYS A 116 -0.38 -2.01 -15.14
N THR A 117 0.32 -2.97 -15.75
CA THR A 117 -0.32 -4.10 -16.44
C THR A 117 -0.97 -5.04 -15.44
N THR A 118 -0.32 -5.28 -14.31
CA THR A 118 -0.89 -6.07 -13.20
C THR A 118 -2.16 -5.43 -12.66
N GLU A 119 -2.18 -4.11 -12.47
CA GLU A 119 -3.39 -3.41 -12.03
C GLU A 119 -4.53 -3.49 -13.06
N ILE A 120 -4.23 -3.31 -14.35
CA ILE A 120 -5.23 -3.41 -15.42
C ILE A 120 -5.78 -4.84 -15.52
N ALA A 121 -4.91 -5.85 -15.42
CA ALA A 121 -5.31 -7.25 -15.50
C ALA A 121 -6.19 -7.66 -14.31
N ALA A 122 -5.82 -7.26 -13.09
CA ALA A 122 -6.67 -7.47 -11.91
C ALA A 122 -8.03 -6.77 -12.06
N PHE A 123 -8.06 -5.59 -12.69
CA PHE A 123 -9.30 -4.88 -12.96
C PHE A 123 -10.15 -5.52 -14.08
N ASP A 124 -9.55 -6.17 -15.08
CA ASP A 124 -10.28 -6.91 -16.13
C ASP A 124 -11.05 -8.10 -15.55
N GLU A 125 -10.43 -8.84 -14.62
CA GLU A 125 -11.09 -9.92 -13.87
C GLU A 125 -12.26 -9.38 -13.04
N PHE A 126 -12.02 -8.24 -12.38
CA PHE A 126 -13.03 -7.53 -11.61
C PHE A 126 -14.24 -7.10 -12.47
N VAL A 127 -13.99 -6.55 -13.65
CA VAL A 127 -15.03 -6.17 -14.62
C VAL A 127 -15.82 -7.38 -15.11
N GLY A 128 -15.18 -8.54 -15.26
CA GLY A 128 -15.88 -9.78 -15.59
C GLY A 128 -16.89 -10.21 -14.54
N LEU A 129 -16.65 -9.91 -13.27
CA LEU A 129 -17.59 -10.20 -12.18
C LEU A 129 -18.72 -9.17 -12.07
N LEU A 130 -18.55 -7.96 -12.64
CA LEU A 130 -19.58 -6.92 -12.72
C LEU A 130 -20.47 -7.03 -13.96
N ASP A 131 -19.96 -7.65 -15.03
CA ASP A 131 -20.58 -7.75 -16.36
C ASP A 131 -21.46 -9.01 -16.48
N GLY A 132 -22.71 -8.93 -16.00
CA GLY A 132 -23.77 -9.90 -16.30
C GLY A 132 -24.36 -10.67 -15.10
N ASP A 133 -25.06 -11.77 -15.43
CA ASP A 133 -25.76 -12.66 -14.49
C ASP A 133 -24.81 -13.03 -13.36
N MET A 134 -25.19 -12.75 -12.11
CA MET A 134 -24.38 -12.93 -10.89
C MET A 134 -24.03 -14.40 -10.61
N ALA A 135 -24.01 -15.26 -11.63
CA ALA A 135 -23.81 -16.70 -11.60
C ALA A 135 -24.70 -17.41 -10.56
N GLY A 136 -25.88 -16.86 -10.28
CA GLY A 136 -26.77 -17.35 -9.23
C GLY A 136 -26.33 -16.99 -7.81
N PHE A 137 -25.53 -15.95 -7.60
CA PHE A 137 -25.30 -15.33 -6.30
C PHE A 137 -26.25 -14.14 -6.09
N ASP A 138 -26.69 -13.94 -4.85
CA ASP A 138 -27.50 -12.80 -4.45
C ASP A 138 -26.59 -11.59 -4.14
N HIS A 139 -25.38 -11.84 -3.63
CA HIS A 139 -24.36 -10.82 -3.37
C HIS A 139 -22.95 -11.27 -3.79
N ILE A 140 -22.16 -10.34 -4.34
CA ILE A 140 -20.72 -10.50 -4.55
C ILE A 140 -20.00 -9.44 -3.71
N ILE A 141 -19.09 -9.90 -2.85
CA ILE A 141 -18.33 -9.08 -1.91
C ILE A 141 -16.88 -9.08 -2.34
N PHE A 142 -16.30 -7.89 -2.46
CA PHE A 142 -14.88 -7.70 -2.75
C PHE A 142 -14.18 -7.17 -1.50
N ASP A 143 -13.13 -7.86 -1.05
CA ASP A 143 -12.37 -7.46 0.14
C ASP A 143 -11.45 -6.24 -0.07
N THR A 144 -11.26 -5.88 -1.34
CA THR A 144 -10.45 -4.76 -1.81
C THR A 144 -11.18 -4.09 -2.96
N ALA A 145 -11.38 -2.78 -2.86
CA ALA A 145 -11.86 -1.98 -3.99
C ALA A 145 -10.71 -1.57 -4.91
N PRO A 146 -10.97 -1.39 -6.21
CA PRO A 146 -9.99 -0.80 -7.13
C PRO A 146 -9.55 0.59 -6.63
N THR A 147 -8.28 0.91 -6.81
CA THR A 147 -7.73 2.19 -6.33
C THR A 147 -8.21 3.36 -7.20
N GLY A 148 -8.17 4.57 -6.65
CA GLY A 148 -8.46 5.79 -7.41
C GLY A 148 -7.54 5.99 -8.62
N HIS A 149 -6.30 5.46 -8.60
CA HIS A 149 -5.40 5.51 -9.75
C HIS A 149 -5.91 4.61 -10.89
N THR A 150 -6.20 3.34 -10.60
CA THR A 150 -6.75 2.39 -11.57
C THR A 150 -8.08 2.88 -12.15
N LEU A 151 -8.97 3.40 -11.30
CA LEU A 151 -10.25 3.97 -11.74
C LEU A 151 -10.08 5.25 -12.57
N ARG A 152 -9.09 6.10 -12.28
CA ARG A 152 -8.78 7.30 -13.07
C ARG A 152 -8.18 6.97 -14.42
N LEU A 153 -7.25 6.02 -14.49
CA LEU A 153 -6.66 5.57 -15.76
C LEU A 153 -7.74 5.12 -16.75
N LEU A 154 -8.78 4.45 -16.24
CA LEU A 154 -9.86 3.91 -17.05
C LEU A 154 -10.99 4.90 -17.30
N SER A 155 -11.16 5.93 -16.44
CA SER A 155 -12.15 7.00 -16.61
C SER A 155 -11.69 8.14 -17.52
N LEU A 156 -10.50 8.06 -18.11
CA LEU A 156 -9.98 9.05 -19.06
C LEU A 156 -10.40 8.73 -20.50
N PRO A 157 -11.51 9.28 -21.05
CA PRO A 157 -11.89 9.07 -22.45
C PRO A 157 -10.82 9.56 -23.45
N LYS A 158 -9.93 10.47 -23.05
CA LYS A 158 -8.79 10.94 -23.86
C LYS A 158 -7.62 9.94 -23.92
N ALA A 159 -7.41 9.13 -22.87
CA ALA A 159 -6.38 8.09 -22.87
C ALA A 159 -6.70 6.98 -23.87
N TRP A 160 -7.98 6.78 -24.19
CA TRP A 160 -8.39 5.87 -25.26
C TRP A 160 -8.39 6.61 -26.60
N THR A 161 -9.07 7.75 -26.72
CA THR A 161 -9.24 8.42 -28.04
C THR A 161 -7.96 9.02 -28.64
N GLY A 162 -7.00 9.50 -27.85
CA GLY A 162 -5.70 9.99 -28.35
C GLY A 162 -4.75 8.85 -28.71
N PHE A 163 -4.70 7.82 -27.88
CA PHE A 163 -3.86 6.62 -28.08
C PHE A 163 -4.32 5.79 -29.29
N LEU A 164 -5.62 5.80 -29.59
CA LEU A 164 -6.22 5.14 -30.74
C LEU A 164 -5.98 5.88 -32.07
N LYS A 165 -5.66 7.18 -32.06
CA LYS A 165 -5.46 7.96 -33.31
C LYS A 165 -4.07 7.81 -33.93
N ASP A 166 -3.04 7.60 -33.12
CA ASP A 166 -1.64 7.65 -33.59
C ASP A 166 -0.91 6.29 -33.60
N ASN A 167 -1.59 5.19 -33.26
CA ASN A 167 -0.94 3.89 -33.03
C ASN A 167 -1.49 2.73 -33.90
N ASP A 168 -1.60 2.94 -35.21
CA ASP A 168 -1.95 1.90 -36.19
C ASP A 168 -0.88 0.79 -36.34
N ARG A 169 0.31 0.96 -35.74
CA ARG A 169 1.45 0.02 -35.87
C ARG A 169 2.24 -0.29 -34.59
N GLY A 170 1.87 0.27 -33.44
CA GLY A 170 2.57 0.07 -32.17
C GLY A 170 1.74 -0.72 -31.17
N ALA A 171 2.30 -1.79 -30.60
CA ALA A 171 1.70 -2.44 -29.44
C ALA A 171 1.81 -1.51 -28.22
N SER A 172 0.67 -1.02 -27.76
CA SER A 172 0.52 -0.37 -26.46
C SER A 172 0.59 -1.41 -25.34
N CYS A 173 0.81 -0.97 -24.10
CA CYS A 173 0.58 -1.76 -22.88
C CYS A 173 -0.87 -2.32 -22.78
N LEU A 174 -1.75 -1.91 -23.70
CA LEU A 174 -3.17 -2.29 -23.76
C LEU A 174 -3.51 -3.26 -24.92
N GLY A 175 -2.57 -3.61 -25.81
CA GLY A 175 -2.81 -4.58 -26.89
C GLY A 175 -3.45 -4.03 -28.18
N PRO A 176 -3.94 -4.91 -29.10
CA PRO A 176 -4.38 -4.52 -30.45
C PRO A 176 -5.71 -3.74 -30.51
N HIS A 177 -5.79 -2.82 -31.48
CA HIS A 177 -6.87 -1.83 -31.69
C HIS A 177 -8.32 -2.37 -31.61
N SER A 178 -8.59 -3.56 -32.16
CA SER A 178 -9.93 -4.16 -32.15
C SER A 178 -10.34 -4.77 -30.80
N GLY A 179 -9.38 -5.22 -29.98
CA GLY A 179 -9.62 -5.71 -28.63
C GLY A 179 -9.92 -4.58 -27.65
N LEU A 180 -9.27 -3.43 -27.86
CA LEU A 180 -9.42 -2.23 -27.03
C LEU A 180 -10.85 -1.68 -27.00
N LYS A 181 -11.56 -1.71 -28.13
CA LYS A 181 -12.92 -1.15 -28.22
C LYS A 181 -13.98 -2.00 -27.51
N MET A 182 -13.87 -3.33 -27.58
CA MET A 182 -14.74 -4.23 -26.80
C MET A 182 -14.44 -4.12 -25.29
N GLN A 183 -13.18 -3.92 -24.93
CA GLN A 183 -12.78 -3.68 -23.55
C GLN A 183 -13.29 -2.32 -23.03
N GLU A 184 -13.24 -1.26 -23.84
CA GLU A 184 -13.79 0.07 -23.50
C GLU A 184 -15.26 -0.01 -23.10
N ASP A 185 -16.10 -0.70 -23.89
CA ASP A 185 -17.52 -0.89 -23.57
C ASP A 185 -17.75 -1.69 -22.28
N ARG A 186 -16.93 -2.73 -22.06
CA ARG A 186 -17.00 -3.56 -20.84
C ARG A 186 -16.64 -2.74 -19.60
N PHE A 187 -15.57 -1.95 -19.68
CA PHE A 187 -15.13 -1.06 -18.60
C PHE A 187 -16.14 0.04 -18.31
N ARG A 188 -16.73 0.65 -19.34
CA ARG A 188 -17.78 1.65 -19.16
C ARG A 188 -18.98 1.07 -18.41
N LYS A 189 -19.46 -0.13 -18.78
CA LYS A 189 -20.55 -0.81 -18.07
C LYS A 189 -20.20 -1.14 -16.62
N ALA A 190 -18.96 -1.54 -16.35
CA ALA A 190 -18.48 -1.78 -14.99
C ALA A 190 -18.47 -0.49 -14.16
N LEU A 191 -18.01 0.64 -14.72
CA LEU A 191 -18.06 1.94 -14.06
C LEU A 191 -19.50 2.41 -13.81
N GLU A 192 -20.41 2.18 -14.76
CA GLU A 192 -21.86 2.43 -14.58
C GLU A 192 -22.44 1.57 -13.44
N ALA A 193 -22.07 0.28 -13.37
CA ALA A 193 -22.50 -0.62 -12.30
C ALA A 193 -21.96 -0.21 -10.92
N LEU A 194 -20.71 0.26 -10.88
CA LEU A 194 -20.06 0.78 -9.67
C LEU A 194 -20.69 2.09 -9.18
N GLY A 195 -21.09 2.97 -10.11
CA GLY A 195 -21.73 4.25 -9.80
C GLY A 195 -23.22 4.13 -9.45
N ASP A 196 -23.85 2.99 -9.72
CA ASP A 196 -25.25 2.73 -9.40
C ASP A 196 -25.42 2.38 -7.91
N SER A 197 -26.05 3.28 -7.16
CA SER A 197 -26.30 3.13 -5.72
C SER A 197 -27.24 1.97 -5.36
N GLU A 198 -28.08 1.51 -6.29
CA GLU A 198 -28.93 0.33 -6.06
C GLU A 198 -28.17 -0.98 -6.25
N ARG A 199 -27.08 -0.94 -7.03
CA ARG A 199 -26.26 -2.12 -7.35
C ARG A 199 -25.02 -2.24 -6.49
N THR A 200 -24.43 -1.13 -6.06
CA THR A 200 -23.11 -1.11 -5.44
C THR A 200 -23.10 -0.25 -4.17
N THR A 201 -22.49 -0.80 -3.11
CA THR A 201 -22.17 -0.07 -1.87
C THR A 201 -20.67 -0.17 -1.60
N ILE A 202 -20.03 0.97 -1.35
CA ILE A 202 -18.63 1.04 -0.95
C ILE A 202 -18.51 1.19 0.57
N ILE A 203 -17.80 0.28 1.20
CA ILE A 203 -17.55 0.21 2.63
C ILE A 203 -16.12 0.69 2.89
N LEU A 204 -16.01 1.93 3.36
CA LEU A 204 -14.77 2.56 3.79
C LEU A 204 -14.40 2.06 5.18
N VAL A 205 -13.41 1.18 5.27
CA VAL A 205 -12.89 0.69 6.55
C VAL A 205 -11.72 1.57 7.00
N THR A 206 -11.81 2.07 8.22
CA THR A 206 -10.75 2.84 8.88
C THR A 206 -10.55 2.35 10.32
N ARG A 207 -9.52 2.88 10.99
CA ARG A 207 -9.38 2.80 12.46
C ARG A 207 -9.51 4.21 13.04
N ALA A 208 -9.75 4.31 14.34
CA ALA A 208 -9.72 5.57 15.07
C ALA A 208 -8.27 6.11 15.23
N ASP A 209 -7.60 6.35 14.10
CA ASP A 209 -6.24 6.86 14.00
C ASP A 209 -6.23 8.00 12.97
N ARG A 210 -5.56 9.11 13.28
CA ARG A 210 -5.56 10.32 12.43
C ARG A 210 -5.02 10.06 11.02
N GLY A 211 -4.07 9.14 10.87
CA GLY A 211 -3.54 8.76 9.56
C GLY A 211 -4.54 7.92 8.76
N ALA A 212 -5.15 6.92 9.39
CA ALA A 212 -6.18 6.08 8.76
C ALA A 212 -7.42 6.89 8.35
N ILE A 213 -7.89 7.80 9.22
CA ILE A 213 -9.05 8.67 8.95
C ILE A 213 -8.77 9.63 7.78
N ARG A 214 -7.59 10.26 7.74
CA ARG A 214 -7.22 11.14 6.61
C ARG A 214 -7.18 10.39 5.29
N GLU A 215 -6.62 9.18 5.29
CA GLU A 215 -6.57 8.35 4.10
C GLU A 215 -7.97 7.92 3.65
N ALA A 216 -8.83 7.49 4.57
CA ALA A 216 -10.22 7.18 4.25
C ALA A 216 -10.97 8.41 3.70
N ALA A 217 -10.72 9.61 4.23
CA ALA A 217 -11.33 10.85 3.76
C ALA A 217 -10.87 11.23 2.35
N ARG A 218 -9.59 11.00 2.04
CA ARG A 218 -9.02 11.15 0.69
C ARG A 218 -9.72 10.19 -0.27
N THR A 219 -9.70 8.89 0.04
CA THR A 219 -10.35 7.84 -0.78
C THR A 219 -11.83 8.12 -1.01
N ALA A 220 -12.57 8.53 0.03
CA ALA A 220 -13.98 8.91 -0.08
C ALA A 220 -14.20 10.01 -1.12
N GLY A 221 -13.37 11.06 -1.11
CA GLY A 221 -13.43 12.15 -2.08
C GLY A 221 -13.07 11.73 -3.51
N GLU A 222 -12.08 10.84 -3.66
CA GLU A 222 -11.70 10.30 -4.98
C GLU A 222 -12.81 9.45 -5.60
N LEU A 223 -13.46 8.62 -4.79
CA LEU A 223 -14.58 7.78 -5.22
C LEU A 223 -15.83 8.64 -5.52
N ASP A 224 -16.11 9.67 -4.73
CA ASP A 224 -17.22 10.60 -4.97
C ASP A 224 -17.03 11.35 -6.30
N ALA A 225 -15.80 11.76 -6.61
CA ALA A 225 -15.45 12.37 -7.90
C ALA A 225 -15.64 11.45 -9.12
N LEU A 226 -15.75 10.14 -8.89
CA LEU A 226 -15.99 9.11 -9.90
C LEU A 226 -17.45 8.63 -9.92
N ASN A 227 -18.35 9.32 -9.21
CA ASN A 227 -19.76 8.95 -9.00
C ASN A 227 -19.99 7.66 -8.18
N LEU A 228 -19.00 7.18 -7.42
CA LEU A 228 -19.15 6.06 -6.49
C LEU A 228 -19.60 6.61 -5.11
N SER A 229 -20.79 7.20 -5.06
CA SER A 229 -21.25 8.00 -3.91
C SER A 229 -22.01 7.21 -2.83
N ASN A 230 -22.43 5.95 -3.10
CA ASN A 230 -23.06 5.09 -2.09
C ASN A 230 -22.02 4.51 -1.14
N GLN A 231 -21.57 5.33 -0.18
CA GLN A 231 -20.47 5.02 0.73
C GLN A 231 -20.95 4.87 2.18
N VAL A 232 -20.40 3.88 2.88
CA VAL A 232 -20.60 3.63 4.32
C VAL A 232 -19.24 3.61 5.01
N LEU A 233 -19.13 4.23 6.19
CA LEU A 233 -17.91 4.25 6.99
C LEU A 233 -17.97 3.18 8.09
N VAL A 234 -16.92 2.35 8.19
CA VAL A 234 -16.74 1.40 9.30
C VAL A 234 -15.46 1.77 10.05
N VAL A 235 -15.60 2.18 11.31
CA VAL A 235 -14.48 2.41 12.24
C VAL A 235 -14.22 1.09 12.97
N ASN A 236 -13.17 0.40 12.57
CA ASN A 236 -12.81 -0.90 13.11
C ASN A 236 -11.80 -0.81 14.27
N GLY A 237 -11.95 -1.71 15.24
CA GLY A 237 -11.06 -1.85 16.39
C GLY A 237 -11.15 -0.70 17.38
N ARG A 238 -12.37 -0.17 17.60
CA ARG A 238 -12.64 0.87 18.60
C ARG A 238 -12.32 0.33 19.99
N PHE A 239 -11.37 0.96 20.66
CA PHE A 239 -10.93 0.58 21.99
C PHE A 239 -11.69 1.37 23.06
N HIS A 240 -12.03 0.67 24.14
CA HIS A 240 -12.56 1.24 25.37
C HIS A 240 -11.79 0.64 26.53
N ALA A 241 -11.25 1.48 27.41
CA ALA A 241 -10.48 0.99 28.55
C ALA A 241 -11.39 0.21 29.49
N MET A 242 -11.00 -1.02 29.82
CA MET A 242 -11.68 -1.82 30.83
C MET A 242 -11.18 -1.46 32.23
N ASP A 243 -9.91 -1.07 32.33
CA ASP A 243 -9.29 -0.60 33.57
C ASP A 243 -9.01 0.91 33.50
N PRO A 244 -9.78 1.76 34.21
CA PRO A 244 -9.59 3.21 34.19
C PRO A 244 -8.32 3.66 34.94
N THR A 245 -7.64 2.75 35.66
CA THR A 245 -6.36 3.05 36.32
C THR A 245 -5.15 2.79 35.42
N ASP A 246 -5.36 2.11 34.28
CA ASP A 246 -4.31 1.87 33.30
C ASP A 246 -4.07 3.14 32.45
N VAL A 247 -2.93 3.78 32.70
CA VAL A 247 -2.55 5.02 32.01
C VAL A 247 -2.34 4.84 30.49
N VAL A 248 -1.94 3.65 30.05
CA VAL A 248 -1.76 3.32 28.62
C VAL A 248 -3.11 3.13 27.96
N ALA A 249 -4.01 2.37 28.59
CA ALA A 249 -5.36 2.13 28.08
C ALA A 249 -6.17 3.43 27.98
N VAL A 250 -6.20 4.23 29.06
CA VAL A 250 -6.92 5.51 29.07
C VAL A 250 -6.36 6.47 28.02
N ALA A 251 -5.03 6.50 27.85
CA ALA A 251 -4.43 7.34 26.81
C ALA A 251 -4.77 6.84 25.40
N LEU A 252 -4.74 5.52 25.15
CA LEU A 252 -5.12 4.95 23.86
C LEU A 252 -6.57 5.25 23.50
N GLU A 253 -7.51 5.10 24.45
CA GLU A 253 -8.92 5.45 24.25
C GLU A 253 -9.09 6.95 23.93
N ARG A 254 -8.46 7.83 24.72
CA ARG A 254 -8.50 9.27 24.48
C ARG A 254 -7.95 9.64 23.11
N ASP A 255 -6.83 9.07 22.69
CA ASP A 255 -6.22 9.37 21.40
C ASP A 255 -7.15 8.93 20.23
N GLN A 256 -7.89 7.83 20.40
CA GLN A 256 -8.92 7.41 19.45
C GLN A 256 -10.12 8.38 19.42
N ASP A 257 -10.57 8.86 20.58
CA ASP A 257 -11.65 9.86 20.66
C ASP A 257 -11.29 11.17 20.00
N GLU A 258 -10.10 11.69 20.27
CA GLU A 258 -9.59 12.90 19.62
C GLU A 258 -9.51 12.74 18.10
N ALA A 259 -9.06 11.57 17.62
CA ALA A 259 -8.99 11.29 16.19
C ALA A 259 -10.39 11.27 15.53
N LEU A 260 -11.38 10.67 16.19
CA LEU A 260 -12.76 10.65 15.70
C LEU A 260 -13.45 12.02 15.79
N ALA A 261 -13.17 12.80 16.84
CA ALA A 261 -13.68 14.16 16.98
C ALA A 261 -13.13 15.09 15.90
N ALA A 262 -11.88 14.87 15.45
CA ALA A 262 -11.24 15.60 14.37
C ALA A 262 -11.53 15.03 12.96
N MET A 263 -12.54 14.16 12.82
CA MET A 263 -12.86 13.53 11.55
C MET A 263 -13.29 14.55 10.48
N PRO A 264 -12.76 14.47 9.24
CA PRO A 264 -13.14 15.38 8.16
C PRO A 264 -14.63 15.32 7.80
N ALA A 265 -15.17 16.46 7.36
CA ALA A 265 -16.58 16.60 6.99
C ALA A 265 -17.04 15.56 5.94
N SER A 266 -16.16 15.21 5.00
CA SER A 266 -16.41 14.21 3.95
C SER A 266 -16.78 12.83 4.51
N LEU A 267 -16.29 12.48 5.70
CA LEU A 267 -16.60 11.22 6.37
C LEU A 267 -17.74 11.36 7.39
N THR A 268 -17.85 12.50 8.07
CA THR A 268 -18.92 12.70 9.09
C THR A 268 -20.34 12.66 8.52
N LYS A 269 -20.50 12.91 7.22
CA LYS A 269 -21.78 12.83 6.51
C LYS A 269 -22.22 11.40 6.17
N LEU A 270 -21.31 10.43 6.24
CA LEU A 270 -21.57 9.05 5.84
C LEU A 270 -22.26 8.26 6.97
N PRO A 271 -23.13 7.29 6.66
CA PRO A 271 -23.56 6.30 7.62
C PRO A 271 -22.34 5.62 8.26
N ARG A 272 -22.33 5.50 9.58
CA ARG A 272 -21.16 5.03 10.34
C ARG A 272 -21.50 3.86 11.25
N ASP A 273 -20.68 2.83 11.18
CA ASP A 273 -20.63 1.73 12.14
C ASP A 273 -19.31 1.73 12.91
N GLU A 274 -19.35 1.26 14.16
CA GLU A 274 -18.17 1.08 14.99
C GLU A 274 -18.09 -0.38 15.44
N ILE A 275 -16.94 -1.00 15.18
CA ILE A 275 -16.64 -2.38 15.58
C ILE A 275 -15.61 -2.31 16.69
N PRO A 276 -15.85 -2.91 17.87
CA PRO A 276 -14.92 -2.81 18.98
C PRO A 276 -13.64 -3.59 18.71
N LEU A 277 -12.59 -3.23 19.43
CA LEU A 277 -11.37 -4.02 19.50
C LEU A 277 -11.66 -5.36 20.18
N LEU A 278 -11.27 -6.45 19.52
CA LEU A 278 -11.45 -7.80 20.04
C LEU A 278 -10.13 -8.35 20.59
N GLY A 279 -10.23 -9.15 21.65
CA GLY A 279 -9.09 -9.82 22.29
C GLY A 279 -8.69 -11.13 21.62
N PHE A 280 -9.44 -11.62 20.63
CA PHE A 280 -9.21 -12.88 19.91
C PHE A 280 -8.92 -12.64 18.41
N ASP A 281 -8.40 -13.65 17.70
CA ASP A 281 -7.90 -13.52 16.31
C ASP A 281 -9.09 -13.69 15.40
N THR A 282 -9.16 -12.96 14.30
CA THR A 282 -10.26 -13.10 13.34
C THR A 282 -10.04 -14.28 12.37
N VAL A 283 -9.22 -15.27 12.77
CA VAL A 283 -8.93 -16.46 11.97
C VAL A 283 -9.92 -17.56 12.34
N GLY A 284 -10.48 -18.20 11.31
CA GLY A 284 -11.47 -19.25 11.45
C GLY A 284 -12.90 -18.73 11.62
N LEU A 285 -13.85 -19.56 11.19
CA LEU A 285 -15.27 -19.21 11.08
C LEU A 285 -15.91 -18.77 12.40
N THR A 286 -15.52 -19.38 13.52
CA THR A 286 -16.04 -19.04 14.85
C THR A 286 -15.69 -17.61 15.23
N ALA A 287 -14.44 -17.20 15.00
CA ALA A 287 -14.01 -15.85 15.31
C ALA A 287 -14.61 -14.80 14.38
N LEU A 288 -14.76 -15.14 13.09
CA LEU A 288 -15.41 -14.28 12.10
C LEU A 288 -16.88 -14.03 12.43
N ARG A 289 -17.63 -15.06 12.87
CA ARG A 289 -19.00 -14.89 13.37
C ARG A 289 -19.05 -14.04 14.63
N ALA A 290 -18.09 -14.22 15.54
CA ALA A 290 -18.00 -13.44 16.77
C ALA A 290 -17.72 -11.94 16.52
N LEU A 291 -17.14 -11.59 15.37
CA LEU A 291 -16.90 -10.19 14.98
C LEU A 291 -18.21 -9.39 14.87
N LEU A 292 -19.28 -9.98 14.33
CA LEU A 292 -20.58 -9.34 14.17
C LEU A 292 -21.56 -9.62 15.33
N SER A 293 -21.29 -10.69 16.09
CA SER A 293 -22.09 -11.12 17.24
C SER A 293 -21.20 -11.52 18.42
N PRO A 294 -20.74 -10.56 19.23
CA PRO A 294 -19.76 -10.78 20.30
C PRO A 294 -20.33 -11.50 21.53
N SER A 295 -21.59 -11.96 21.48
CA SER A 295 -22.29 -12.63 22.58
C SER A 295 -21.73 -14.00 22.95
N ASN A 296 -20.79 -14.54 22.17
CA ASN A 296 -20.13 -15.81 22.47
C ASN A 296 -18.67 -15.77 21.97
N PRO A 297 -17.74 -15.12 22.70
CA PRO A 297 -16.35 -15.07 22.28
C PRO A 297 -15.76 -16.49 22.26
N PRO A 298 -14.88 -16.81 21.30
CA PRO A 298 -14.15 -18.08 21.34
C PRO A 298 -13.37 -18.18 22.67
N PRO A 299 -13.25 -19.39 23.24
CA PRO A 299 -12.50 -19.60 24.47
C PRO A 299 -11.08 -19.08 24.25
N ILE A 300 -10.67 -18.11 25.06
CA ILE A 300 -9.29 -17.64 25.10
C ILE A 300 -8.49 -18.85 25.57
N ALA A 301 -7.62 -19.39 24.70
CA ALA A 301 -6.71 -20.44 25.11
C ALA A 301 -5.89 -19.89 26.27
N ALA A 302 -6.11 -20.44 27.46
CA ALA A 302 -5.36 -20.13 28.67
C ALA A 302 -3.95 -20.71 28.54
N SER A 303 -3.16 -20.11 27.66
CA SER A 303 -1.71 -20.17 27.69
C SER A 303 -1.23 -18.89 28.38
N GLU A 304 -1.69 -18.73 29.63
CA GLU A 304 -1.00 -17.93 30.62
C GLU A 304 0.29 -18.67 30.97
N GLN A 305 1.38 -18.36 30.28
CA GLN A 305 2.70 -18.51 30.86
C GLN A 305 3.49 -17.25 30.59
N ALA A 306 4.18 -16.78 31.62
CA ALA A 306 5.08 -15.64 31.62
C ALA A 306 6.07 -15.73 30.45
N ALA A 307 5.66 -15.23 29.28
CA ALA A 307 6.55 -15.21 28.14
C ALA A 307 7.69 -14.24 28.45
N ALA A 308 8.90 -14.65 28.08
CA ALA A 308 10.12 -13.90 28.34
C ALA A 308 9.97 -12.44 27.88
N PRO A 309 10.59 -11.48 28.59
CA PRO A 309 10.60 -10.10 28.16
C PRO A 309 11.16 -10.00 26.74
N VAL A 310 10.51 -9.19 25.91
CA VAL A 310 11.01 -8.90 24.55
C VAL A 310 12.28 -8.09 24.69
N ASP A 311 13.42 -8.71 24.38
CA ASP A 311 14.73 -8.05 24.38
C ASP A 311 15.12 -7.71 22.94
N LEU A 312 14.64 -6.56 22.47
CA LEU A 312 15.05 -5.98 21.20
C LEU A 312 15.68 -4.60 21.44
N PRO A 313 16.80 -4.29 20.76
CA PRO A 313 17.42 -2.98 20.89
C PRO A 313 16.50 -1.86 20.38
N GLY A 314 16.63 -0.70 21.02
CA GLY A 314 15.94 0.52 20.58
C GLY A 314 16.57 1.14 19.32
N LEU A 315 15.89 2.16 18.79
CA LEU A 315 16.31 2.85 17.57
C LEU A 315 17.69 3.55 17.71
N ASN A 316 18.10 3.99 18.90
CA ASN A 316 19.46 4.48 19.17
C ASN A 316 20.56 3.56 18.62
N ARG A 317 20.43 2.24 18.84
CA ARG A 317 21.43 1.25 18.38
C ARG A 317 21.45 1.14 16.86
N LEU A 318 20.29 1.21 16.21
CA LEU A 318 20.22 1.26 14.74
C LEU A 318 21.00 2.48 14.22
N VAL A 319 20.78 3.64 14.84
CA VAL A 319 21.47 4.86 14.43
C VAL A 319 22.98 4.77 14.69
N ASP A 320 23.41 4.19 15.80
CA ASP A 320 24.83 3.91 16.08
C ASP A 320 25.46 3.01 15.00
N GLU A 321 24.76 1.95 14.59
CA GLU A 321 25.23 1.05 13.53
C GLU A 321 25.30 1.73 12.16
N ILE A 322 24.35 2.63 11.84
CA ILE A 322 24.38 3.43 10.60
C ILE A 322 25.53 4.46 10.65
N ALA A 323 25.72 5.12 11.79
CA ALA A 323 26.72 6.17 12.01
C ALA A 323 28.17 5.67 11.97
N GLN A 324 28.40 4.35 12.01
CA GLN A 324 29.72 3.77 11.72
C GLN A 324 30.18 4.07 10.28
N GLY A 325 29.25 4.35 9.37
CA GLY A 325 29.58 4.93 8.07
C GLY A 325 29.81 6.44 8.15
N ASN A 326 30.63 6.99 7.28
CA ASN A 326 30.80 8.46 7.18
C ASN A 326 29.71 9.14 6.34
N ARG A 327 29.05 8.38 5.47
CA ARG A 327 28.07 8.83 4.47
C ARG A 327 27.24 7.64 3.99
N GLY A 328 26.19 7.92 3.23
CA GLY A 328 25.40 6.90 2.56
C GLY A 328 23.92 7.22 2.54
N LEU A 329 23.18 6.39 1.82
CA LEU A 329 21.74 6.49 1.69
C LEU A 329 21.07 5.58 2.73
N VAL A 330 20.10 6.13 3.46
CA VAL A 330 19.19 5.38 4.34
C VAL A 330 17.79 5.51 3.77
N MET A 331 17.17 4.40 3.38
CA MET A 331 15.79 4.39 2.87
C MET A 331 14.87 3.76 3.90
N VAL A 332 13.84 4.48 4.33
CA VAL A 332 12.85 3.98 5.28
C VAL A 332 11.60 3.58 4.52
N MET A 333 11.33 2.28 4.49
CA MET A 333 10.31 1.65 3.67
C MET A 333 9.29 0.89 4.53
N GLY A 334 8.11 0.64 3.97
CA GLY A 334 7.01 -0.02 4.67
C GLY A 334 5.64 0.49 4.21
N LYS A 335 4.58 -0.12 4.74
CA LYS A 335 3.22 0.23 4.34
C LYS A 335 2.80 1.60 4.87
N GLY A 336 1.66 2.12 4.40
CA GLY A 336 1.15 3.40 4.86
C GLY A 336 1.01 3.42 6.39
N GLY A 337 1.36 4.55 7.04
CA GLY A 337 1.16 4.82 8.48
C GLY A 337 1.62 3.77 9.50
N VAL A 338 2.58 2.89 9.15
CA VAL A 338 3.40 2.15 10.12
C VAL A 338 4.37 3.06 10.89
N GLY A 339 4.51 4.32 10.45
CA GLY A 339 5.33 5.36 11.09
C GLY A 339 6.65 5.68 10.40
N LYS A 340 6.80 5.36 9.10
CA LYS A 340 8.01 5.61 8.30
C LYS A 340 8.58 7.02 8.49
N THR A 341 7.76 8.05 8.29
CA THR A 341 8.14 9.45 8.45
C THR A 341 8.72 9.75 9.83
N THR A 342 8.14 9.19 10.88
CA THR A 342 8.65 9.34 12.25
C THR A 342 9.99 8.63 12.44
N ILE A 343 10.14 7.42 11.89
CA ILE A 343 11.41 6.66 11.95
C ILE A 343 12.50 7.35 11.13
N ALA A 344 12.19 7.83 9.93
CA ALA A 344 13.10 8.59 9.08
C ALA A 344 13.58 9.87 9.76
N ALA A 345 12.65 10.64 10.33
CA ALA A 345 12.98 11.85 11.09
C ALA A 345 13.86 11.54 12.32
N ALA A 346 13.53 10.48 13.07
CA ALA A 346 14.32 10.08 14.23
C ALA A 346 15.73 9.61 13.83
N ILE A 347 15.89 8.82 12.76
CA ILE A 347 17.20 8.43 12.25
C ILE A 347 18.00 9.67 11.82
N ALA A 348 17.38 10.60 11.09
CA ALA A 348 18.05 11.80 10.61
C ALA A 348 18.54 12.71 11.77
N VAL A 349 17.66 12.95 12.75
CA VAL A 349 17.99 13.70 13.97
C VAL A 349 19.10 12.99 14.76
N GLY A 350 19.04 11.67 14.90
CA GLY A 350 20.05 10.88 15.57
C GLY A 350 21.43 10.91 14.89
N LEU A 351 21.47 10.90 13.56
CA LEU A 351 22.72 11.04 12.80
C LEU A 351 23.30 12.45 12.92
N ALA A 352 22.46 13.49 12.83
CA ALA A 352 22.88 14.87 13.01
C ALA A 352 23.41 15.12 14.45
N LYS A 353 22.78 14.52 15.46
CA LYS A 353 23.22 14.56 16.87
C LYS A 353 24.61 13.95 17.05
N ARG A 354 24.97 12.97 16.22
CA ARG A 354 26.31 12.34 16.19
C ARG A 354 27.33 13.13 15.36
N GLY A 355 26.97 14.32 14.87
CA GLY A 355 27.86 15.25 14.18
C GLY A 355 27.95 15.04 12.67
N HIS A 356 27.08 14.22 12.08
CA HIS A 356 27.06 14.03 10.63
C HIS A 356 26.23 15.11 9.92
N ALA A 357 26.62 15.43 8.69
CA ALA A 357 25.75 16.17 7.77
C ALA A 357 24.67 15.22 7.24
N VAL A 358 23.40 15.62 7.36
CA VAL A 358 22.23 14.81 7.03
C VAL A 358 21.27 15.61 6.18
N HIS A 359 20.84 15.03 5.07
CA HIS A 359 19.73 15.51 4.26
C HIS A 359 18.55 14.53 4.40
N LEU A 360 17.47 14.97 5.05
CA LEU A 360 16.21 14.26 5.15
C LEU A 360 15.25 14.70 4.03
N SER A 361 14.74 13.75 3.25
CA SER A 361 13.75 14.02 2.21
C SER A 361 12.60 13.01 2.22
N THR A 362 11.46 13.38 1.66
CA THR A 362 10.30 12.48 1.49
C THR A 362 9.81 12.47 0.05
N THR A 363 9.40 11.29 -0.41
CA THR A 363 8.65 11.09 -1.66
C THR A 363 7.13 10.97 -1.43
N ASP A 364 6.66 10.98 -0.18
CA ASP A 364 5.25 10.88 0.15
C ASP A 364 4.60 12.28 0.14
N PRO A 365 3.66 12.58 -0.77
CA PRO A 365 3.02 13.88 -0.84
C PRO A 365 2.14 14.21 0.40
N ALA A 366 1.76 13.18 1.18
CA ALA A 366 1.01 13.33 2.41
C ALA A 366 1.91 13.36 3.67
N ALA A 367 3.22 13.12 3.52
CA ALA A 367 4.15 13.19 4.64
C ALA A 367 4.47 14.66 4.97
N HIS A 368 4.21 15.03 6.23
CA HIS A 368 4.61 16.32 6.77
C HIS A 368 5.92 16.18 7.55
N VAL A 369 7.02 15.82 6.87
CA VAL A 369 8.33 15.63 7.52
C VAL A 369 8.77 16.88 8.29
N ALA A 370 8.59 18.07 7.69
CA ALA A 370 8.90 19.34 8.33
C ALA A 370 8.10 19.56 9.62
N PHE A 371 6.85 19.08 9.67
CA PHE A 371 6.02 19.12 10.87
C PHE A 371 6.45 18.10 11.93
N VAL A 372 7.00 16.95 11.53
CA VAL A 372 7.49 15.95 12.49
C VAL A 372 8.80 16.39 13.14
N VAL A 373 9.70 17.00 12.36
CA VAL A 373 10.97 17.53 12.88
C VAL A 373 10.77 18.78 13.72
N ASP A 374 9.81 19.65 13.35
CA ASP A 374 9.39 20.88 14.06
C ASP A 374 10.52 21.58 14.83
N GLY A 375 11.39 22.27 14.10
CA GLY A 375 12.54 22.98 14.62
C GLY A 375 13.73 22.98 13.66
N ALA A 376 14.73 23.82 13.95
CA ALA A 376 16.00 23.86 13.22
C ALA A 376 17.08 23.10 14.01
N MET A 377 17.82 22.23 13.32
CA MET A 377 18.96 21.50 13.91
C MET A 377 20.20 21.69 13.03
N PRO A 378 21.33 22.16 13.58
CA PRO A 378 22.57 22.26 12.83
C PRO A 378 22.97 20.89 12.24
N GLY A 379 23.35 20.88 10.97
CA GLY A 379 23.74 19.67 10.25
C GLY A 379 22.58 18.85 9.68
N LEU A 380 21.32 19.26 9.86
CA LEU A 380 20.15 18.62 9.27
C LEU A 380 19.46 19.55 8.26
N THR A 381 19.41 19.15 6.98
CA THR A 381 18.55 19.77 5.97
C THR A 381 17.31 18.92 5.77
N VAL A 382 16.15 19.56 5.60
CA VAL A 382 14.88 18.87 5.39
C VAL A 382 14.25 19.42 4.11
N ASP A 383 14.15 18.58 3.10
CA ASP A 383 13.51 18.90 1.82
C ASP A 383 12.35 17.93 1.54
N ARG A 384 11.63 18.19 0.45
CA ARG A 384 10.55 17.34 -0.04
C ARG A 384 10.61 17.26 -1.56
N ILE A 385 10.38 16.06 -2.08
CA ILE A 385 10.12 15.84 -3.50
C ILE A 385 8.63 16.08 -3.72
N ASP A 386 8.27 17.21 -4.31
CA ASP A 386 6.89 17.50 -4.68
C ASP A 386 6.64 17.05 -6.13
N PRO A 387 5.78 16.04 -6.38
CA PRO A 387 5.56 15.52 -7.72
C PRO A 387 5.16 16.59 -8.73
N ALA A 388 4.30 17.55 -8.34
CA ALA A 388 3.83 18.59 -9.26
C ALA A 388 4.99 19.53 -9.64
N VAL A 389 5.76 19.99 -8.66
CA VAL A 389 6.90 20.89 -8.87
C VAL A 389 8.00 20.20 -9.70
N GLU A 390 8.30 18.94 -9.41
CA GLU A 390 9.31 18.19 -10.15
C GLU A 390 8.85 17.88 -11.58
N THR A 391 7.57 17.60 -11.79
CA THR A 391 6.98 17.44 -13.13
C THR A 391 7.10 18.73 -13.93
N GLU A 392 6.71 19.87 -13.38
CA GLU A 392 6.86 21.17 -14.05
C GLU A 392 8.32 21.45 -14.44
N ARG A 393 9.27 21.18 -13.52
CA ARG A 393 10.71 21.32 -13.80
C ARG A 393 11.18 20.40 -14.91
N TYR A 394 10.75 19.13 -14.89
CA TYR A 394 11.11 18.15 -15.91
C TYR A 394 10.55 18.53 -17.28
N VAL A 395 9.27 18.88 -17.35
CA VAL A 395 8.59 19.33 -18.57
C VAL A 395 9.28 20.57 -19.14
N ALA A 396 9.57 21.58 -18.30
CA ALA A 396 10.27 22.78 -18.72
C ALA A 396 11.67 22.46 -19.31
N LYS A 397 12.41 21.53 -18.70
CA LYS A 397 13.73 21.08 -19.19
C LYS A 397 13.63 20.40 -20.56
N ILE A 398 12.70 19.46 -20.73
CA ILE A 398 12.52 18.74 -22.00
C ILE A 398 12.08 19.69 -23.10
N LEU A 399 11.11 20.56 -22.82
CA LEU A 399 10.65 21.57 -23.77
C LEU A 399 11.79 22.51 -24.18
N ALA A 400 12.62 22.97 -23.24
CA ALA A 400 13.76 23.81 -23.56
C ALA A 400 14.80 23.09 -24.44
N THR A 401 15.03 21.80 -24.20
CA THR A 401 16.02 20.99 -24.93
C THR A 401 15.57 20.70 -26.37
N ARG A 402 14.28 20.36 -26.55
CA ARG A 402 13.71 19.97 -27.85
C ARG A 402 13.21 21.15 -28.69
N ARG A 403 13.14 22.36 -28.13
CA ARG A 403 12.63 23.57 -28.82
C ARG A 403 13.37 23.90 -30.13
N ALA A 404 14.64 23.54 -30.23
CA ALA A 404 15.43 23.78 -31.43
C ALA A 404 15.22 22.73 -32.55
N GLU A 405 14.60 21.59 -32.22
CA GLU A 405 14.48 20.42 -33.11
C GLU A 405 13.08 20.24 -33.69
N LEU A 406 12.07 20.92 -33.15
CA LEU A 406 10.66 20.71 -33.48
C LEU A 406 9.99 21.99 -33.99
N ASP A 407 9.11 21.83 -34.97
CA ASP A 407 8.22 22.89 -35.45
C ASP A 407 7.03 23.11 -34.49
N GLU A 408 6.16 24.07 -34.79
CA GLU A 408 5.06 24.46 -33.91
C GLU A 408 4.07 23.31 -33.64
N GLN A 409 3.85 22.44 -34.63
CA GLN A 409 3.01 21.25 -34.51
C GLN A 409 3.70 20.17 -33.66
N GLY A 410 4.99 19.89 -33.90
CA GLY A 410 5.76 18.96 -33.07
C GLY A 410 5.89 19.41 -31.61
N MET A 411 5.97 20.73 -31.37
CA MET A 411 5.97 21.31 -30.03
C MET A 411 4.59 21.26 -29.35
N ALA A 412 3.49 21.21 -30.11
CA ALA A 412 2.15 21.01 -29.55
C ALA A 412 1.97 19.54 -29.12
N LEU A 413 2.37 18.60 -29.98
CA LEU A 413 2.32 17.16 -29.69
C LEU A 413 3.17 16.78 -28.48
N LEU A 414 4.41 17.31 -28.39
CA LEU A 414 5.29 17.05 -27.25
C LEU A 414 4.72 17.57 -25.92
N ARG A 415 3.98 18.69 -25.93
CA ARG A 415 3.31 19.19 -24.72
C ARG A 415 2.17 18.30 -24.27
N GLU A 416 1.45 17.73 -25.22
CA GLU A 416 0.36 16.79 -24.93
C GLU A 416 0.90 15.48 -24.37
N ASP A 417 2.00 14.95 -24.93
CA ASP A 417 2.70 13.77 -24.41
C ASP A 417 3.25 14.00 -22.98
N LEU A 418 3.88 15.15 -22.75
CA LEU A 418 4.39 15.55 -21.43
C LEU A 418 3.29 15.84 -20.40
N ALA A 419 2.02 15.95 -20.81
CA ALA A 419 0.88 16.03 -19.91
C ALA A 419 0.36 14.66 -19.45
N SER A 420 0.98 13.56 -19.92
CA SER A 420 0.68 12.20 -19.48
C SER A 420 1.05 11.97 -18.01
N PRO A 421 0.24 11.18 -17.25
CA PRO A 421 0.58 10.73 -15.90
C PRO A 421 1.96 10.07 -15.79
N CYS A 422 2.42 9.38 -16.84
CA CYS A 422 3.74 8.74 -16.87
C CYS A 422 4.89 9.75 -16.74
N THR A 423 4.68 11.00 -17.14
CA THR A 423 5.70 12.06 -17.05
C THR A 423 5.99 12.43 -15.60
N GLU A 424 4.97 12.40 -14.73
CA GLU A 424 5.13 12.65 -13.30
C GLU A 424 6.06 11.61 -12.66
N GLU A 425 5.85 10.33 -12.99
CA GLU A 425 6.67 9.23 -12.48
C GLU A 425 8.14 9.37 -12.89
N VAL A 426 8.40 9.73 -14.15
CA VAL A 426 9.76 9.97 -14.66
C VAL A 426 10.40 11.20 -14.01
N ALA A 427 9.63 12.26 -13.77
CA ALA A 427 10.12 13.46 -13.11
C ALA A 427 10.51 13.20 -11.65
N VAL A 428 9.63 12.55 -10.88
CA VAL A 428 9.89 12.12 -9.50
C VAL A 428 11.11 11.19 -9.44
N PHE A 429 11.26 10.30 -10.41
CA PHE A 429 12.41 9.43 -10.53
C PHE A 429 13.74 10.19 -10.72
N HIS A 430 13.74 11.24 -11.55
CA HIS A 430 14.93 12.04 -11.78
C HIS A 430 15.31 12.85 -10.52
N ALA A 431 14.32 13.41 -9.82
CA ALA A 431 14.53 14.07 -8.54
C ALA A 431 15.08 13.11 -7.47
N PHE A 432 14.49 11.92 -7.36
CA PHE A 432 14.99 10.84 -6.51
C PHE A 432 16.45 10.47 -6.85
N SER A 433 16.78 10.31 -8.13
CA SER A 433 18.13 9.97 -8.58
C SER A 433 19.17 11.04 -8.22
N HIS A 434 18.78 12.32 -8.22
CA HIS A 434 19.62 13.42 -7.78
C HIS A 434 19.92 13.33 -6.28
N ILE A 435 18.88 13.14 -5.45
CA ILE A 435 19.01 13.00 -4.00
C ILE A 435 19.85 11.77 -3.63
N VAL A 436 19.65 10.64 -4.32
CA VAL A 436 20.50 9.44 -4.18
C VAL A 436 21.96 9.74 -4.52
N ALA A 437 22.27 10.73 -5.37
CA ALA A 437 23.65 11.10 -5.67
C ALA A 437 24.31 11.95 -4.59
N GLU A 438 23.55 12.72 -3.82
CA GLU A 438 24.04 13.55 -2.71
C GLU A 438 24.58 12.71 -1.56
N ALA A 439 24.10 11.46 -1.40
CA ALA A 439 24.62 10.49 -0.42
C ALA A 439 26.11 10.13 -0.61
N ARG A 440 26.74 10.62 -1.70
CA ARG A 440 28.21 10.58 -1.88
C ARG A 440 28.96 11.54 -0.97
N ALA A 441 28.35 12.61 -0.48
CA ALA A 441 29.02 13.63 0.33
C ALA A 441 28.51 13.66 1.78
N ALA A 442 27.29 13.21 2.03
CA ALA A 442 26.63 13.26 3.33
C ALA A 442 25.76 12.01 3.55
N PHE A 443 25.09 11.94 4.70
CA PHE A 443 23.97 11.01 4.86
C PHE A 443 22.72 11.58 4.19
N VAL A 444 22.01 10.74 3.45
CA VAL A 444 20.69 11.06 2.93
C VAL A 444 19.70 10.08 3.56
N VAL A 445 18.70 10.59 4.26
CA VAL A 445 17.60 9.78 4.82
C VAL A 445 16.36 10.04 3.98
N LEU A 446 15.84 8.99 3.36
CA LEU A 446 14.68 9.07 2.48
C LEU A 446 13.48 8.38 3.14
N ASP A 447 12.44 9.15 3.44
CA ASP A 447 11.11 8.65 3.79
C ASP A 447 10.37 8.29 2.50
N THR A 448 10.19 7.00 2.24
CA THR A 448 9.57 6.56 0.97
C THR A 448 8.05 6.65 1.04
N ALA A 449 7.42 6.88 -0.11
CA ALA A 449 6.00 6.59 -0.33
C ALA A 449 5.64 5.14 0.05
N PRO A 450 4.34 4.79 0.18
CA PRO A 450 3.90 3.42 0.43
C PRO A 450 4.49 2.40 -0.55
N THR A 451 4.59 1.14 -0.11
CA THR A 451 5.34 0.05 -0.77
C THR A 451 5.08 -0.11 -2.27
N GLY A 452 3.82 0.00 -2.74
CA GLY A 452 3.47 -0.16 -4.16
C GLY A 452 4.10 0.90 -5.07
N HIS A 453 4.08 2.17 -4.65
CA HIS A 453 4.70 3.26 -5.42
C HIS A 453 6.23 3.18 -5.37
N THR A 454 6.80 2.66 -4.29
CA THR A 454 8.26 2.50 -4.20
C THR A 454 8.76 1.37 -5.11
N LEU A 455 7.98 0.31 -5.30
CA LEU A 455 8.30 -0.75 -6.26
C LEU A 455 8.20 -0.25 -7.70
N LEU A 456 7.19 0.56 -8.03
CA LEU A 456 7.10 1.25 -9.33
C LEU A 456 8.34 2.12 -9.62
N LEU A 457 8.80 2.88 -8.62
CA LEU A 457 10.04 3.66 -8.74
C LEU A 457 11.27 2.76 -8.96
N LEU A 458 11.35 1.61 -8.27
CA LEU A 458 12.41 0.63 -8.45
C LEU A 458 12.33 -0.07 -9.82
N ASP A 459 11.14 -0.37 -10.33
CA ASP A 459 10.95 -0.93 -11.66
C ASP A 459 11.37 0.07 -12.74
N ALA A 460 11.05 1.36 -12.56
CA ALA A 460 11.57 2.44 -13.40
C ALA A 460 13.11 2.52 -13.31
N THR A 461 13.72 2.35 -12.11
CA THR A 461 15.20 2.26 -12.00
C THR A 461 15.74 1.07 -12.80
N GLY A 462 15.05 -0.07 -12.78
CA GLY A 462 15.43 -1.29 -13.47
C GLY A 462 15.31 -1.16 -14.99
N ALA A 463 14.20 -0.61 -15.49
CA ALA A 463 13.98 -0.36 -16.91
C ALA A 463 15.04 0.60 -17.47
N TYR A 464 15.32 1.71 -16.76
CA TYR A 464 16.37 2.65 -17.14
C TYR A 464 17.77 2.01 -17.11
N HIS A 465 18.05 1.19 -16.08
CA HIS A 465 19.30 0.44 -16.00
C HIS A 465 19.47 -0.51 -17.20
N ARG A 466 18.42 -1.26 -17.57
CA ARG A 466 18.41 -2.14 -18.75
C ARG A 466 18.62 -1.36 -20.05
N GLN A 467 18.01 -0.18 -20.18
CA GLN A 467 18.20 0.69 -21.35
C GLN A 467 19.65 1.22 -21.46
N MET A 468 20.21 1.76 -20.37
CA MET A 468 21.59 2.26 -20.36
C MET A 468 22.62 1.15 -20.62
N THR A 469 22.40 -0.03 -20.07
CA THR A 469 23.29 -1.18 -20.28
C THR A 469 23.22 -1.75 -21.69
N ARG A 470 22.04 -1.70 -22.34
CA ARG A 470 21.87 -2.10 -23.76
C ARG A 470 22.52 -1.13 -24.76
N GLN A 471 22.61 0.17 -24.43
CA GLN A 471 23.21 1.18 -25.29
C GLN A 471 24.75 1.28 -25.17
N LEU A 472 25.36 0.52 -24.26
CA LEU A 472 26.80 0.49 -24.07
C LEU A 472 27.45 -0.56 -24.99
N GLU A 473 28.13 -0.11 -26.05
CA GLU A 473 29.16 -0.92 -26.69
C GLU A 473 30.34 -1.18 -25.72
N PRO A 474 31.09 -2.29 -25.83
CA PRO A 474 32.15 -2.67 -24.88
C PRO A 474 33.37 -1.73 -24.83
N SER A 475 33.34 -0.58 -25.51
CA SER A 475 34.52 0.21 -25.88
C SER A 475 34.38 1.69 -25.48
N GLY A 476 34.37 1.97 -24.17
CA GLY A 476 34.47 3.34 -23.65
C GLY A 476 35.01 3.37 -22.21
N PRO A 477 36.01 4.21 -21.89
CA PRO A 477 36.64 4.23 -20.57
C PRO A 477 35.78 5.07 -19.60
N GLY A 478 34.74 4.45 -19.05
CA GLY A 478 33.92 5.06 -17.99
C GLY A 478 32.90 4.07 -17.45
N ARG A 479 33.12 3.55 -16.23
CA ARG A 479 32.16 2.66 -15.56
C ARG A 479 30.96 3.50 -15.09
N ILE A 480 29.89 3.56 -15.87
CA ILE A 480 28.66 4.27 -15.51
C ILE A 480 28.04 3.58 -14.28
N ILE A 481 27.97 4.29 -13.15
CA ILE A 481 27.28 3.82 -11.95
C ILE A 481 25.83 4.32 -12.01
N THR A 482 24.92 3.40 -12.33
CA THR A 482 23.48 3.67 -12.34
C THR A 482 22.91 3.83 -10.92
N PRO A 483 21.75 4.49 -10.74
CA PRO A 483 21.08 4.56 -9.44
C PRO A 483 20.80 3.19 -8.82
N LEU A 484 20.33 2.21 -9.62
CA LEU A 484 20.06 0.85 -9.15
C LEU A 484 21.31 0.17 -8.56
N MET A 485 22.47 0.32 -9.20
CA MET A 485 23.72 -0.23 -8.67
C MET A 485 24.10 0.36 -7.30
N ARG A 486 23.74 1.63 -7.03
CA ARG A 486 23.96 2.24 -5.71
C ARG A 486 22.96 1.71 -4.68
N LEU A 487 21.72 1.49 -5.08
CA LEU A 487 20.69 0.91 -4.22
C LEU A 487 21.05 -0.52 -3.81
N GLN A 488 21.68 -1.28 -4.71
CA GLN A 488 22.16 -2.64 -4.46
C GLN A 488 23.46 -2.71 -3.63
N ASP A 489 24.22 -1.62 -3.52
CA ASP A 489 25.47 -1.59 -2.76
C ASP A 489 25.19 -1.47 -1.24
N PRO A 490 25.44 -2.53 -0.44
CA PRO A 490 25.12 -2.53 0.99
C PRO A 490 26.05 -1.63 1.82
N ALA A 491 27.20 -1.20 1.27
CA ALA A 491 28.07 -0.22 1.92
C ALA A 491 27.56 1.22 1.70
N TYR A 492 26.80 1.44 0.62
CA TYR A 492 26.26 2.74 0.26
C TYR A 492 24.82 2.92 0.74
N THR A 493 23.96 1.93 0.53
CA THR A 493 22.52 1.99 0.80
C THR A 493 22.14 1.07 1.95
N ARG A 494 21.39 1.62 2.91
CA ARG A 494 20.81 0.88 4.04
C ARG A 494 19.30 1.01 3.98
N VAL A 495 18.62 -0.07 3.59
CA VAL A 495 17.15 -0.11 3.57
C VAL A 495 16.62 -0.58 4.93
N ILE A 496 15.71 0.20 5.53
CA ILE A 496 15.07 -0.06 6.82
C ILE A 496 13.59 -0.34 6.59
N LEU A 497 13.13 -1.54 6.95
CA LEU A 497 11.72 -1.90 6.86
C LEU A 497 11.00 -1.59 8.18
N VAL A 498 10.00 -0.73 8.13
CA VAL A 498 9.17 -0.36 9.28
C VAL A 498 7.86 -1.14 9.25
N THR A 499 7.51 -1.76 10.37
CA THR A 499 6.26 -2.51 10.53
C THR A 499 5.64 -2.30 11.91
N LEU A 500 4.46 -2.88 12.13
CA LEU A 500 3.77 -2.95 13.42
C LEU A 500 3.80 -4.40 13.92
N PRO A 501 3.68 -4.68 15.23
CA PRO A 501 3.65 -6.03 15.77
C PRO A 501 2.28 -6.71 15.54
N GLU A 502 1.78 -6.68 14.30
CA GLU A 502 0.51 -7.25 13.87
C GLU A 502 0.73 -8.16 12.65
N THR A 503 -0.09 -9.19 12.48
CA THR A 503 0.10 -10.22 11.44
C THR A 503 0.18 -9.64 10.04
N THR A 504 -0.79 -8.82 9.63
CA THR A 504 -0.84 -8.24 8.28
C THR A 504 0.34 -7.29 8.02
N PRO A 505 0.65 -6.29 8.87
CA PRO A 505 1.84 -5.46 8.68
C PRO A 505 3.16 -6.23 8.58
N VAL A 506 3.34 -7.32 9.36
CA VAL A 506 4.56 -8.15 9.29
C VAL A 506 4.62 -8.92 7.98
N SER A 507 3.54 -9.57 7.56
CA SER A 507 3.48 -10.29 6.29
C SER A 507 3.67 -9.36 5.09
N GLU A 508 3.07 -8.17 5.12
CA GLU A 508 3.26 -7.14 4.10
C GLU A 508 4.71 -6.65 4.01
N ALA A 509 5.37 -6.44 5.15
CA ALA A 509 6.79 -6.09 5.16
C ALA A 509 7.68 -7.24 4.67
N ALA A 510 7.28 -8.50 4.91
CA ALA A 510 7.99 -9.68 4.42
C ALA A 510 7.87 -9.83 2.89
N ALA A 511 6.68 -9.57 2.34
CA ALA A 511 6.47 -9.52 0.89
C ALA A 511 7.33 -8.43 0.24
N LEU A 512 7.33 -7.21 0.80
CA LEU A 512 8.21 -6.14 0.32
C LEU A 512 9.70 -6.52 0.40
N GLN A 513 10.13 -7.21 1.46
CA GLN A 513 11.49 -7.73 1.56
C GLN A 513 11.82 -8.72 0.44
N ALA A 514 10.88 -9.60 0.09
CA ALA A 514 11.05 -10.53 -1.02
C ALA A 514 11.22 -9.77 -2.35
N ASP A 515 10.42 -8.73 -2.59
CA ASP A 515 10.51 -7.89 -3.79
C ASP A 515 11.84 -7.16 -3.89
N LEU A 516 12.31 -6.58 -2.79
CA LEU A 516 13.63 -5.94 -2.72
C LEU A 516 14.75 -6.95 -3.03
N ARG A 517 14.65 -8.18 -2.50
CA ARG A 517 15.60 -9.25 -2.79
C ARG A 517 15.57 -9.68 -4.26
N ARG A 518 14.39 -9.72 -4.90
CA ARG A 518 14.27 -9.94 -6.36
C ARG A 518 15.03 -8.87 -7.14
N ALA A 519 15.03 -7.62 -6.65
CA ALA A 519 15.80 -6.51 -7.21
C ALA A 519 17.29 -6.47 -6.77
N GLY A 520 17.77 -7.48 -6.03
CA GLY A 520 19.16 -7.53 -5.54
C GLY A 520 19.47 -6.56 -4.40
N ILE A 521 18.44 -6.06 -3.70
CA ILE A 521 18.56 -5.14 -2.58
C ILE A 521 18.23 -5.90 -1.29
N GLU A 522 19.21 -6.05 -0.40
CA GLU A 522 19.01 -6.70 0.90
C GLU A 522 18.68 -5.65 1.98
N PRO A 523 17.53 -5.75 2.69
CA PRO A 523 17.25 -4.87 3.81
C PRO A 523 18.32 -4.96 4.91
N PHE A 524 18.74 -3.80 5.40
CA PHE A 524 19.73 -3.68 6.47
C PHE A 524 19.16 -4.17 7.81
N GLY A 525 17.90 -3.84 8.09
CA GLY A 525 17.20 -4.22 9.32
C GLY A 525 15.72 -3.81 9.32
N TRP A 526 15.00 -4.30 10.33
CA TRP A 526 13.59 -4.03 10.56
C TRP A 526 13.38 -3.21 11.83
N VAL A 527 12.41 -2.29 11.79
CA VAL A 527 11.96 -1.52 12.96
C VAL A 527 10.49 -1.88 13.24
N ILE A 528 10.24 -2.51 14.38
CA ILE A 528 8.90 -2.80 14.89
C ILE A 528 8.44 -1.59 15.70
N ASN A 529 7.51 -0.82 15.16
CA ASN A 529 7.04 0.41 15.75
C ASN A 529 5.76 0.21 16.58
N LYS A 530 5.48 1.16 17.49
CA LYS A 530 4.25 1.21 18.32
C LYS A 530 3.98 -0.08 19.13
N SER A 531 5.03 -0.74 19.62
CA SER A 531 4.88 -1.95 20.42
C SER A 531 4.32 -1.67 21.81
N LEU A 532 3.22 -2.33 22.19
CA LEU A 532 2.67 -2.27 23.55
C LEU A 532 3.41 -3.22 24.50
N ALA A 533 4.23 -4.15 24.00
CA ALA A 533 4.94 -5.15 24.79
C ALA A 533 5.80 -4.58 25.93
N ALA A 534 6.31 -3.36 25.78
CA ALA A 534 7.11 -2.64 26.78
C ALA A 534 6.34 -1.51 27.50
N SER A 535 5.03 -1.39 27.30
CA SER A 535 4.22 -0.28 27.83
C SER A 535 3.85 -0.42 29.31
N GLY A 536 3.89 -1.64 29.86
CA GLY A 536 3.48 -1.92 31.24
C GLY A 536 1.96 -1.96 31.46
N THR A 537 1.16 -1.97 30.39
CA THR A 537 -0.31 -2.05 30.46
C THR A 537 -0.79 -3.26 31.28
N HIS A 538 -1.79 -3.02 32.13
CA HIS A 538 -2.52 -4.02 32.91
C HIS A 538 -3.98 -4.19 32.48
N ASP A 539 -4.47 -3.41 31.51
CA ASP A 539 -5.78 -3.56 30.93
C ASP A 539 -6.00 -4.99 30.38
N PRO A 540 -7.09 -5.68 30.76
CA PRO A 540 -7.34 -7.06 30.36
C PRO A 540 -7.36 -7.26 28.85
N LEU A 541 -7.96 -6.35 28.09
CA LEU A 541 -8.07 -6.48 26.63
C LEU A 541 -6.71 -6.26 25.95
N LEU A 542 -5.94 -5.28 26.40
CA LEU A 542 -4.59 -5.06 25.88
C LEU A 542 -3.65 -6.22 26.22
N ARG A 543 -3.77 -6.83 27.41
CA ARG A 543 -2.99 -8.03 27.77
C ARG A 543 -3.23 -9.22 26.84
N LEU A 544 -4.46 -9.43 26.37
CA LEU A 544 -4.76 -10.45 25.38
C LEU A 544 -4.05 -10.18 24.05
N ARG A 545 -3.99 -8.90 23.64
CA ARG A 545 -3.30 -8.47 22.42
C ARG A 545 -1.78 -8.61 22.52
N LEU A 546 -1.18 -8.40 23.70
CA LEU A 546 0.27 -8.53 23.91
C LEU A 546 0.82 -9.91 23.56
N VAL A 547 0.03 -10.97 23.77
CA VAL A 547 0.42 -12.34 23.40
C VAL A 547 0.78 -12.41 21.91
N ARG A 548 0.00 -11.74 21.06
CA ARG A 548 0.20 -11.74 19.61
C ARG A 548 1.31 -10.85 19.15
N GLU A 549 1.42 -9.68 19.77
CA GLU A 549 2.54 -8.80 19.49
C GLU A 549 3.84 -9.57 19.70
N ARG A 550 3.95 -10.36 20.77
CA ARG A 550 5.11 -11.23 21.03
C ARG A 550 5.32 -12.28 19.95
N THR A 551 4.27 -12.96 19.47
CA THR A 551 4.39 -13.92 18.36
C THR A 551 4.92 -13.26 17.09
N GLN A 552 4.40 -12.08 16.72
CA GLN A 552 4.84 -11.38 15.53
C GLN A 552 6.24 -10.77 15.69
N ILE A 553 6.58 -10.28 16.89
CA ILE A 553 7.94 -9.84 17.21
C ILE A 553 8.93 -11.00 17.07
N ALA A 554 8.60 -12.17 17.61
CA ALA A 554 9.43 -13.37 17.50
C ALA A 554 9.60 -13.81 16.04
N ARG A 555 8.54 -13.76 15.23
CA ARG A 555 8.60 -14.03 13.78
C ARG A 555 9.57 -13.08 13.08
N VAL A 556 9.51 -11.77 13.38
CA VAL A 556 10.45 -10.79 12.81
C VAL A 556 11.89 -11.08 13.25
N GLN A 557 12.11 -11.32 14.53
CA GLN A 557 13.45 -11.52 15.12
C GLN A 557 14.11 -12.83 14.69
N ASN A 558 13.35 -13.92 14.59
CA ASN A 558 13.89 -15.26 14.42
C ASN A 558 13.87 -15.73 12.95
N GLU A 559 12.96 -15.22 12.13
CA GLU A 559 12.72 -15.75 10.77
C GLU A 559 12.96 -14.72 9.66
N LEU A 560 12.56 -13.46 9.87
CA LEU A 560 12.47 -12.49 8.77
C LEU A 560 13.67 -11.53 8.69
N ALA A 561 14.16 -11.01 9.83
CA ALA A 561 15.11 -9.91 9.88
C ALA A 561 16.46 -10.33 10.46
N LYS A 562 17.55 -9.98 9.77
CA LYS A 562 18.92 -10.13 10.31
C LYS A 562 19.20 -9.19 11.49
N ARG A 563 18.53 -8.04 11.50
CA ARG A 563 18.59 -7.03 12.56
C ARG A 563 17.16 -6.57 12.81
N ALA A 564 16.73 -6.65 14.06
CA ALA A 564 15.42 -6.18 14.49
C ALA A 564 15.58 -5.16 15.61
N PHE A 565 14.83 -4.07 15.51
CA PHE A 565 14.78 -2.99 16.49
C PHE A 565 13.33 -2.75 16.88
N MET A 566 13.11 -2.25 18.09
CA MET A 566 11.76 -2.01 18.59
C MET A 566 11.61 -0.61 19.17
N ILE A 567 10.45 0.00 18.91
CA ILE A 567 10.03 1.24 19.55
C ILE A 567 8.70 1.01 20.27
N GLY A 568 8.69 1.35 21.56
CA GLY A 568 7.50 1.26 22.39
C GLY A 568 6.43 2.27 21.97
N TRP A 569 5.16 1.91 22.20
CA TRP A 569 4.03 2.80 22.02
C TRP A 569 4.15 4.04 22.92
N ARG A 570 3.72 5.19 22.39
CA ARG A 570 3.67 6.47 23.10
C ARG A 570 2.32 7.12 22.85
N SER A 571 1.72 7.69 23.89
CA SER A 571 0.46 8.43 23.81
C SER A 571 0.60 9.76 23.07
N LYS A 572 1.75 10.40 23.18
CA LYS A 572 2.06 11.59 22.39
C LYS A 572 2.93 11.21 21.20
N PRO A 573 2.55 11.56 19.96
CA PRO A 573 3.42 11.37 18.82
C PRO A 573 4.71 12.16 19.05
N PRO A 574 5.89 11.57 18.78
CA PRO A 574 7.18 12.20 19.01
C PRO A 574 7.41 13.25 17.90
N ILE A 575 6.89 14.46 18.14
CA ILE A 575 7.00 15.61 17.25
C ILE A 575 8.02 16.59 17.84
N GLY A 576 8.85 17.16 16.99
CA GLY A 576 9.91 18.08 17.37
C GLY A 576 11.24 17.36 17.60
N VAL A 577 12.34 18.08 17.33
CA VAL A 577 13.72 17.59 17.48
C VAL A 577 13.95 16.99 18.88
N GLY A 578 13.45 17.64 19.93
CA GLY A 578 13.63 17.17 21.32
C GLY A 578 13.03 15.79 21.57
N GLU A 579 11.79 15.54 21.13
CA GLU A 579 11.13 14.24 21.29
C GLU A 579 11.76 13.18 20.39
N LEU A 580 12.10 13.52 19.15
CA LEU A 580 12.79 12.61 18.23
C LEU A 580 14.16 12.18 18.76
N GLN A 581 14.90 13.06 19.42
CA GLN A 581 16.18 12.72 20.07
C GLN A 581 16.06 11.70 21.20
N THR A 582 14.86 11.53 21.79
CA THR A 582 14.64 10.48 22.79
C THR A 582 14.49 9.09 22.17
N LEU A 583 14.26 9.03 20.85
CA LEU A 583 14.20 7.78 20.10
C LEU A 583 15.56 7.38 19.53
N SER A 584 16.48 8.32 19.31
CA SER A 584 17.67 8.17 18.45
C SER A 584 19.03 8.57 19.06
#